data_AF-A0A3E0MQU8-F1
#
_entry.id   AF-A0A3E0MQU8-F1
#
_cell.length_a   1.000
_cell.length_b   1.000
_cell.length_c   1.000
_cell.angle_alpha   90.00
_cell.angle_beta   90.00
_cell.angle_gamma   90.00
#
_symmetry.space_group_name_H-M   'P 1'
#
loop_
_entity.id
_entity.type
_entity.pdbx_description
1 polymer ?
#
loop_
_entity_poly.entity_id
_entity_poly.type
_entity_poly.pdbx_seq_one_letter_code
_entity_poly.pdbx_strand_id
1 'polypeptide(L)'
;MSLSAQDHVEALALKYPFLDTAKNHIQYYGNEDALEGFFTKLDKAIFEYEGKVNVVHMGGSHVQGGTLSHTMRMNLGQLAPELNVERGFFFPHRLANTNMPRNIYINKIGKWEGCRNSIPKNNCPWGFSGIDAITYDKDAG
;
A
#
# COMPACT_ATOMS: atom_id res chain seq x y z
N MET A 1 17.58 16.17 -6.59
CA MET A 1 16.44 16.04 -5.66
C MET A 1 17.04 15.77 -4.28
N SER A 2 16.84 16.65 -3.31
CA SER A 2 17.47 16.52 -1.98
C SER A 2 16.82 15.36 -1.23
N LEU A 3 17.58 14.32 -0.89
CA LEU A 3 17.22 13.44 0.22
C LEU A 3 17.19 14.33 1.46
N SER A 4 16.00 14.73 1.92
CA SER A 4 15.89 15.29 3.26
C SER A 4 16.16 14.13 4.20
N ALA A 5 17.18 14.29 5.05
CA ALA A 5 17.28 13.45 6.23
C ALA A 5 15.95 13.60 6.99
N GLN A 6 15.35 12.49 7.40
CA GLN A 6 14.27 12.53 8.37
C GLN A 6 14.83 13.11 9.67
N ASP A 7 14.06 13.96 10.34
CA ASP A 7 14.45 14.52 11.65
C ASP A 7 14.93 13.38 12.56
N HIS A 8 16.05 13.59 13.26
CA HIS A 8 16.55 12.64 14.23
C HIS A 8 15.48 12.33 15.29
N VAL A 9 15.39 11.07 15.72
CA VAL A 9 14.32 10.60 16.63
C VAL A 9 14.29 11.41 17.93
N GLU A 10 15.45 11.88 18.39
CA GLU A 10 15.61 12.75 19.55
C GLU A 10 14.94 14.12 19.35
N ALA A 11 15.08 14.71 18.16
CA ALA A 11 14.43 15.97 17.82
C ALA A 11 12.90 15.82 17.76
N LEU A 12 12.41 14.67 17.29
CA LEU A 12 10.98 14.34 17.31
C LEU A 12 10.43 14.17 18.72
N ALA A 13 11.18 13.52 19.62
CA ALA A 13 10.79 13.36 21.02
C ALA A 13 10.67 14.70 21.75
N LEU A 14 11.60 15.63 21.49
CA LEU A 14 11.56 16.98 22.06
C LEU A 14 10.39 17.80 21.50
N LYS A 15 10.14 17.70 20.20
CA LYS A 15 9.07 18.47 19.52
C LYS A 15 7.68 17.95 19.83
N TYR A 16 7.53 16.64 20.03
CA TYR A 16 6.26 15.97 20.28
C TYR A 16 6.36 15.09 21.54
N PRO A 17 6.21 15.68 22.75
CA PRO A 17 6.38 14.96 24.01
C PRO A 17 5.39 13.81 24.25
N PHE A 18 4.32 13.73 23.44
CA PHE A 18 3.35 12.63 23.47
C PHE A 18 3.81 11.39 22.68
N LEU A 19 4.89 11.48 21.89
CA LEU A 19 5.44 10.35 21.17
C LEU A 19 6.31 9.50 22.09
N ASP A 20 5.96 8.23 22.23
CA ASP A 20 6.82 7.22 22.85
C ASP A 20 7.81 6.69 21.82
N THR A 21 8.94 7.38 21.67
CA THR A 21 9.97 7.02 20.68
C THR A 21 10.67 5.70 20.99
N ALA A 22 10.60 5.19 22.22
CA ALA A 22 11.11 3.86 22.56
C ALA A 22 10.36 2.74 21.82
N LYS A 23 9.12 3.00 21.38
CA LYS A 23 8.33 2.08 20.56
C LYS A 23 8.61 2.18 19.05
N ASN A 24 9.52 3.05 18.62
CA ASN A 24 9.89 3.18 17.21
C ASN A 24 10.89 2.10 16.79
N HIS A 25 10.46 0.83 16.85
CA HIS A 25 11.24 -0.31 16.40
C HIS A 25 10.34 -1.26 15.60
N ILE A 26 10.93 -1.99 14.66
CA ILE A 26 10.23 -3.06 13.95
C ILE A 26 10.14 -4.25 14.90
N GLN A 27 8.91 -4.73 15.11
CA GLN A 27 8.65 -5.93 15.91
C GLN A 27 8.65 -7.16 15.00
N TYR A 28 9.47 -8.13 15.35
CA TYR A 28 9.53 -9.42 14.68
C TYR A 28 8.70 -10.43 15.47
N TYR A 29 7.76 -11.10 14.81
CA TYR A 29 7.03 -12.21 15.39
C TYR A 29 7.61 -13.50 14.81
N GLY A 30 8.22 -14.35 15.65
CA GLY A 30 8.91 -15.56 15.22
C GLY A 30 10.43 -15.40 15.30
N ASN A 31 11.12 -15.52 14.17
CA ASN A 31 12.58 -15.37 14.09
C ASN A 31 12.97 -13.90 13.84
N GLU A 32 14.10 -13.46 14.39
CA GLU A 32 14.70 -12.14 14.17
C GLU A 32 15.10 -11.94 12.69
N ASP A 33 15.40 -13.03 11.98
CA ASP A 33 15.76 -13.02 10.55
C ASP A 33 14.55 -12.91 9.60
N ALA A 34 13.34 -12.62 10.10
CA ALA A 34 12.12 -12.65 9.28
C ALA A 34 12.14 -11.69 8.07
N LEU A 35 12.99 -10.65 8.09
CA LEU A 35 13.18 -9.73 6.97
C LEU A 35 14.46 -9.98 6.14
N GLU A 36 15.30 -10.94 6.51
CA GLU A 36 16.56 -11.23 5.79
C GLU A 36 16.28 -11.55 4.31
N GLY A 37 15.29 -12.39 4.03
CA GLY A 37 14.89 -12.72 2.66
C GLY A 37 14.34 -11.52 1.88
N PHE A 38 13.68 -10.58 2.56
CA PHE A 38 13.23 -9.34 1.95
C PHE A 38 14.41 -8.45 1.56
N PHE A 39 15.36 -8.23 2.48
CA PHE A 39 16.54 -7.42 2.22
C PHE A 39 17.45 -8.04 1.15
N THR A 40 17.68 -9.35 1.19
CA THR A 40 18.44 -10.07 0.16
C THR A 40 17.81 -9.88 -1.23
N LYS A 41 16.48 -9.97 -1.33
CA LYS A 41 15.78 -9.76 -2.60
C LYS A 41 15.82 -8.29 -3.04
N LEU A 42 15.78 -7.37 -2.09
CA LEU A 42 15.90 -5.94 -2.37
C LEU A 42 17.30 -5.60 -2.90
N ASP A 43 18.35 -6.11 -2.27
CA ASP A 43 19.74 -5.89 -2.70
C ASP A 43 19.97 -6.40 -4.14
N LYS A 44 19.49 -7.61 -4.45
CA LYS A 44 19.55 -8.13 -5.83
C LYS A 44 18.79 -7.25 -6.82
N ALA A 45 17.61 -6.78 -6.46
CA ALA A 45 16.82 -5.91 -7.32
C ALA A 45 17.52 -4.56 -7.57
N ILE A 46 18.18 -3.99 -6.55
CA ILE A 46 18.83 -2.67 -6.61
C ILE A 46 20.20 -2.74 -7.29
N PHE A 47 21.06 -3.66 -6.87
CA PHE A 47 22.48 -3.68 -7.28
C PHE A 47 22.76 -4.58 -8.48
N GLU A 48 21.97 -5.65 -8.65
CA GLU A 48 22.15 -6.63 -9.72
C GLU A 48 21.10 -6.47 -10.84
N TYR A 49 20.11 -5.57 -10.65
CA TYR A 49 18.94 -5.42 -11.53
C TYR A 49 18.19 -6.74 -11.74
N GLU A 50 18.26 -7.65 -10.76
CA GLU A 50 17.71 -8.99 -10.84
C GLU A 50 16.44 -9.14 -9.98
N GLY A 51 15.38 -9.64 -10.60
CA GLY A 51 14.15 -10.00 -9.91
C GLY A 51 13.22 -8.84 -9.60
N LYS A 52 12.27 -9.08 -8.67
CA LYS A 52 11.21 -8.12 -8.31
C LYS A 52 10.78 -8.28 -6.87
N VAL A 53 10.78 -7.19 -6.11
CA VAL A 53 10.20 -7.13 -4.77
C VAL A 53 8.74 -6.71 -4.86
N ASN A 54 7.83 -7.53 -4.34
CA ASN A 54 6.41 -7.22 -4.25
C ASN A 54 6.04 -7.02 -2.78
N VAL A 55 5.51 -5.84 -2.44
CA VAL A 55 5.08 -5.51 -1.07
C VAL A 55 3.56 -5.40 -1.06
N VAL A 56 2.92 -6.19 -0.19
CA VAL A 56 1.46 -6.12 0.04
C VAL A 56 1.21 -5.43 1.37
N HIS A 57 0.47 -4.31 1.33
CA HIS A 57 0.05 -3.60 2.54
C HIS A 57 -1.41 -3.95 2.83
N MET A 58 -1.65 -4.72 3.90
CA MET A 58 -3.00 -5.11 4.34
C MET A 58 -3.42 -4.27 5.55
N GLY A 59 -4.67 -3.82 5.56
CA GLY A 59 -5.23 -3.09 6.70
C GLY A 59 -6.61 -2.50 6.43
N GLY A 60 -7.10 -1.71 7.39
CA GLY A 60 -8.42 -1.08 7.33
C GLY A 60 -8.48 0.21 6.49
N SER A 61 -9.33 1.15 6.91
CA SER A 61 -9.61 2.40 6.18
C SER A 61 -8.37 3.25 5.89
N HIS A 62 -7.37 3.26 6.79
CA HIS A 62 -6.12 4.01 6.59
C HIS A 62 -5.26 3.45 5.45
N VAL A 63 -5.27 2.13 5.25
CA VAL A 63 -4.58 1.47 4.13
C VAL A 63 -5.41 1.61 2.85
N GLN A 64 -6.72 1.40 2.93
CA GLN A 64 -7.66 1.61 1.81
C GLN A 64 -7.62 3.06 1.27
N GLY A 65 -7.40 4.03 2.17
CA GLY A 65 -7.24 5.45 1.84
C GLY A 65 -5.97 5.76 1.06
N GLY A 66 -5.04 4.81 0.90
CA GLY A 66 -3.95 4.79 -0.07
C GLY A 66 -2.80 5.79 0.14
N THR A 67 -2.95 6.80 1.01
CA THR A 67 -1.89 7.78 1.29
C THR A 67 -0.62 7.13 1.82
N LEU A 68 -0.74 6.30 2.87
CA LEU A 68 0.42 5.66 3.50
C LEU A 68 1.14 4.71 2.52
N SER A 69 0.38 3.85 1.85
CA SER A 69 0.92 2.92 0.84
C SER A 69 1.58 3.66 -0.32
N HIS A 70 1.02 4.80 -0.75
CA HIS A 70 1.64 5.63 -1.78
C HIS A 70 2.97 6.23 -1.30
N THR A 71 3.01 6.82 -0.11
CA THR A 71 4.23 7.40 0.46
C THR A 71 5.32 6.33 0.61
N MET A 72 4.99 5.16 1.16
CA MET A 72 5.93 4.03 1.26
C MET A 72 6.49 3.63 -0.10
N ARG A 73 5.63 3.48 -1.13
CA ARG A 73 6.05 3.12 -2.48
C ARG A 73 6.97 4.18 -3.09
N MET A 74 6.65 5.46 -2.91
CA MET A 74 7.50 6.55 -3.43
C MET A 74 8.84 6.61 -2.71
N ASN A 75 8.87 6.40 -1.40
CA ASN A 75 10.11 6.39 -0.61
C ASN A 75 11.00 5.18 -0.95
N LEU A 76 10.42 3.99 -1.09
CA LEU A 76 11.16 2.81 -1.57
C LEU A 76 11.70 3.02 -2.98
N GLY A 77 10.92 3.67 -3.86
CA GLY A 77 11.36 4.05 -5.20
C GLY A 77 12.55 5.00 -5.23
N GLN A 78 12.74 5.84 -4.19
CA GLN A 78 13.90 6.72 -4.09
C GLN A 78 15.20 5.96 -3.79
N LEU A 79 15.12 4.75 -3.24
CA LEU A 79 16.31 3.91 -2.98
C LEU A 79 16.96 3.42 -4.28
N ALA A 80 16.18 3.28 -5.35
CA ALA A 80 16.65 2.84 -6.65
C ALA A 80 15.94 3.59 -7.78
N PRO A 81 16.30 4.86 -8.04
CA PRO A 81 15.63 5.71 -9.03
C PRO A 81 15.69 5.17 -10.46
N GLU A 82 16.65 4.30 -10.75
CA GLU A 82 16.82 3.65 -12.06
C GLU A 82 15.87 2.47 -12.27
N LEU A 83 15.21 1.99 -11.21
CA LEU A 83 14.25 0.90 -11.30
C LEU A 83 12.84 1.39 -11.59
N ASN A 84 12.09 0.56 -12.33
CA ASN A 84 10.67 0.78 -12.55
C ASN A 84 9.87 0.52 -11.27
N VAL A 85 9.20 1.55 -10.75
CA VAL A 85 8.31 1.45 -9.58
C VAL A 85 6.86 1.33 -10.04
N GLU A 86 6.42 0.10 -10.16
CA GLU A 86 5.03 -0.21 -10.52
C GLU A 86 4.05 0.03 -9.36
N ARG A 87 2.76 0.15 -9.68
CA ARG A 87 1.70 0.23 -8.66
C ARG A 87 1.31 -1.15 -8.13
N GLY A 88 1.38 -2.18 -8.96
CA GLY A 88 0.88 -3.52 -8.65
C GLY A 88 -0.64 -3.55 -8.50
N PHE A 89 -1.11 -4.43 -7.63
CA PHE A 89 -2.52 -4.62 -7.31
C PHE A 89 -3.13 -3.41 -6.58
N PHE A 90 -4.34 -2.97 -6.96
CA PHE A 90 -5.05 -1.90 -6.28
C PHE A 90 -6.56 -2.20 -6.16
N PHE A 91 -7.20 -1.54 -5.20
CA PHE A 91 -8.62 -1.72 -4.91
C PHE A 91 -9.50 -1.14 -6.04
N PRO A 92 -10.69 -1.71 -6.32
CA PRO A 92 -11.57 -1.22 -7.38
C PRO A 92 -12.17 0.18 -7.10
N HIS A 93 -12.01 0.71 -5.88
CA HIS A 93 -12.36 2.09 -5.51
C HIS A 93 -13.71 2.58 -6.05
N ARG A 94 -13.74 3.65 -6.85
CA ARG A 94 -14.97 4.24 -7.39
C ARG A 94 -15.74 3.32 -8.33
N LEU A 95 -15.09 2.29 -8.90
CA LEU A 95 -15.77 1.25 -9.67
C LEU A 95 -16.81 0.55 -8.78
N ALA A 96 -16.38 0.11 -7.59
CA ALA A 96 -17.21 -0.49 -6.54
C ALA A 96 -17.93 0.54 -5.63
N ASN A 97 -18.13 1.78 -6.10
CA ASN A 97 -18.81 2.84 -5.34
C ASN A 97 -18.22 3.10 -3.94
N THR A 98 -16.89 3.04 -3.80
CA THR A 98 -16.19 3.41 -2.56
C THR A 98 -15.18 4.54 -2.78
N ASN A 99 -14.70 5.10 -1.66
CA ASN A 99 -13.67 6.12 -1.63
C ASN A 99 -12.38 5.66 -2.33
N MET A 100 -11.64 6.64 -2.83
CA MET A 100 -10.46 6.45 -3.66
C MET A 100 -9.36 7.39 -3.20
N PRO A 101 -8.09 6.96 -3.17
CA PRO A 101 -6.98 7.86 -2.91
C PRO A 101 -6.81 8.86 -4.06
N ARG A 102 -6.30 10.05 -3.76
CA ARG A 102 -6.16 11.14 -4.76
C ARG A 102 -5.21 10.82 -5.93
N ASN A 103 -4.36 9.82 -5.78
CA ASN A 103 -3.36 9.41 -6.75
C ASN A 103 -3.83 8.29 -7.70
N ILE A 104 -5.12 7.94 -7.66
CA ILE A 104 -5.77 7.02 -8.58
C ILE A 104 -6.96 7.77 -9.17
N TYR A 105 -7.22 7.56 -10.45
CA TYR A 105 -8.44 8.01 -11.09
C TYR A 105 -9.08 6.82 -11.81
N ILE A 106 -10.37 6.62 -11.57
CA ILE A 106 -11.17 5.61 -12.25
C ILE A 106 -12.32 6.35 -12.92
N ASN A 107 -12.39 6.24 -14.25
CA ASN A 107 -13.57 6.52 -15.02
C ASN A 107 -14.36 5.22 -15.17
N LYS A 108 -15.69 5.29 -15.13
CA LYS A 108 -16.53 4.10 -15.34
C LYS A 108 -17.73 4.45 -16.20
N ILE A 109 -18.04 3.53 -17.12
CA ILE A 109 -19.20 3.55 -18.01
C ILE A 109 -20.14 2.44 -17.58
N GLY A 110 -21.45 2.69 -17.67
CA GLY A 110 -22.48 1.74 -17.27
C GLY A 110 -22.67 1.60 -15.77
N LYS A 111 -23.52 0.66 -15.37
CA LYS A 111 -23.85 0.41 -13.96
C LYS A 111 -22.89 -0.59 -13.33
N TRP A 112 -22.23 -0.15 -12.26
CA TRP A 112 -21.36 -1.00 -11.44
C TRP A 112 -21.86 -1.03 -10.00
N GLU A 113 -21.97 -2.24 -9.46
CA GLU A 113 -22.36 -2.53 -8.09
C GLU A 113 -21.11 -2.86 -7.27
N GLY A 114 -21.08 -2.37 -6.03
CA GLY A 114 -19.97 -2.59 -5.11
C GLY A 114 -20.36 -3.56 -4.02
N CYS A 115 -19.55 -4.59 -3.82
CA CYS A 115 -19.73 -5.54 -2.72
C CYS A 115 -18.46 -5.59 -1.87
N ARG A 116 -18.59 -5.51 -0.55
CA ARG A 116 -17.46 -5.41 0.41
C ARG A 116 -17.69 -6.23 1.66
N ASN A 117 -16.66 -6.96 2.10
CA ASN A 117 -16.70 -7.79 3.31
C ASN A 117 -16.84 -6.97 4.61
N SER A 118 -16.51 -5.68 4.57
CA SER A 118 -16.66 -4.76 5.69
C SER A 118 -18.11 -4.32 5.95
N ILE A 119 -19.06 -4.73 5.10
CA ILE A 119 -20.49 -4.42 5.23
C ILE A 119 -21.20 -5.74 5.56
N PRO A 120 -21.75 -5.90 6.78
CA PRO A 120 -22.30 -7.18 7.24
C PRO A 120 -23.40 -7.79 6.37
N LYS A 121 -24.20 -6.93 5.70
CA LYS A 121 -25.29 -7.38 4.82
C LYS A 121 -24.81 -7.89 3.45
N ASN A 122 -23.54 -7.68 3.10
CA ASN A 122 -23.02 -8.09 1.81
C ASN A 122 -22.60 -9.56 1.87
N ASN A 123 -22.95 -10.30 0.83
CA ASN A 123 -22.51 -11.68 0.65
C ASN A 123 -22.16 -11.90 -0.82
N CYS A 124 -20.87 -11.88 -1.11
CA CYS A 124 -20.32 -11.95 -2.47
C CYS A 124 -19.11 -12.90 -2.49
N PRO A 125 -18.72 -13.41 -3.67
CA PRO A 125 -17.53 -14.25 -3.80
C PRO A 125 -16.26 -13.43 -3.58
N TRP A 126 -15.87 -13.28 -2.32
CA TRP A 126 -14.73 -12.45 -1.93
C TRP A 126 -13.43 -12.93 -2.56
N GLY A 127 -12.83 -12.07 -3.39
CA GLY A 127 -11.43 -12.20 -3.79
C GLY A 127 -10.46 -11.77 -2.68
N PHE A 128 -9.16 -11.77 -3.02
CA PHE A 128 -8.08 -11.36 -2.12
C PHE A 128 -8.26 -9.96 -1.49
N SER A 129 -8.87 -9.00 -2.20
CA SER A 129 -9.14 -7.65 -1.69
C SER A 129 -10.35 -7.54 -0.77
N GLY A 130 -11.19 -8.59 -0.65
CA GLY A 130 -12.43 -8.52 0.12
C GLY A 130 -13.46 -7.52 -0.44
N ILE A 131 -13.32 -7.15 -1.72
CA ILE A 131 -14.21 -6.22 -2.42
C ILE A 131 -14.34 -6.61 -3.88
N ASP A 132 -15.56 -6.56 -4.38
CA ASP A 132 -15.91 -6.82 -5.78
C ASP A 132 -16.58 -5.58 -6.39
N ALA A 133 -16.28 -5.35 -7.67
CA ALA A 133 -17.04 -4.47 -8.54
C ALA A 133 -17.74 -5.33 -9.60
N ILE A 134 -19.06 -5.36 -9.59
CA ILE A 134 -19.86 -6.27 -10.40
C ILE A 134 -20.68 -5.43 -11.38
N THR A 135 -20.79 -5.88 -12.63
CA THR A 135 -21.68 -5.27 -13.62
C THR A 135 -22.41 -6.34 -14.40
N TYR A 136 -23.65 -6.04 -14.74
CA TYR A 136 -24.47 -6.81 -15.69
C TYR A 136 -24.83 -5.97 -16.91
N ASP A 137 -24.28 -4.75 -16.98
CA ASP A 137 -24.51 -3.82 -18.06
C ASP A 137 -23.59 -4.21 -19.24
N LYS A 138 -24.21 -4.56 -20.36
CA LYS A 138 -23.52 -5.01 -21.57
C LYS A 138 -22.60 -3.95 -22.17
N ASP A 139 -22.84 -2.67 -21.85
CA ASP A 139 -22.11 -1.53 -22.39
C ASP A 139 -21.12 -0.95 -21.34
N ALA A 140 -20.86 -1.68 -20.24
CA ALA A 140 -19.95 -1.25 -19.17
C ALA A 140 -18.47 -1.25 -19.59
N GLY A 141 -17.70 -0.29 -19.03
CA GLY A 141 -16.25 -0.13 -19.25
C GLY A 141 -15.58 0.76 -18.21
#